data_AF-A0A553UH45-F1
#
_entry.id   AF-A0A553UH45-F1
#
_cell.length_a   1.000
_cell.length_b   1.000
_cell.length_c   1.000
_cell.angle_alpha   90.00
_cell.angle_beta   90.00
_cell.angle_gamma   90.00
#
_symmetry.space_group_name_H-M   'P 1'
#
loop_
_entity.id
_entity.type
_entity.pdbx_description
1 polymer ?
#
loop_
_entity_poly.entity_id
_entity_poly.type
_entity_poly.pdbx_seq_one_letter_code
_entity_poly.pdbx_strand_id
1 'polypeptide(L)' 'MTTPNTKRIAELNELCRRAPGLAGRLYLTEGVAALPACDQSAICEKAQRFENFTPDNDPYGEHDFGALTHSGEKIF' A
#
# COMPACT_ATOMS: atom_id res chain seq x y z
N MET A 1 1.34 -5.09 21.77
CA MET A 1 1.62 -3.84 22.51
C MET A 1 1.80 -2.75 21.47
N THR A 2 0.80 -1.89 21.25
CA THR A 2 0.97 -0.71 20.38
C THR A 2 1.86 0.27 21.13
N THR A 3 3.04 0.54 20.59
CA THR A 3 3.94 1.55 21.13
C THR A 3 3.31 2.93 20.95
N PRO A 4 3.72 3.95 21.74
CA PRO A 4 3.18 5.32 21.64
C PRO A 4 3.19 5.93 20.23
N ASN A 5 3.96 5.36 19.31
CA ASN A 5 4.19 5.88 17.98
C ASN A 5 3.37 5.19 16.88
N THR A 6 2.66 4.07 17.13
CA THR A 6 1.94 3.31 16.11
C THR A 6 0.99 4.20 15.29
N LYS A 7 0.17 5.02 15.95
CA LYS A 7 -0.76 5.94 15.26
C LYS A 7 -0.03 6.93 14.35
N ARG A 8 1.11 7.46 14.82
CA ARG A 8 1.91 8.39 14.03
C ARG A 8 2.55 7.72 12.82
N ILE A 9 2.98 6.46 12.98
CA ILE A 9 3.52 5.64 11.88
C ILE A 9 2.41 5.40 10.84
N ALA A 10 1.22 5.00 11.27
CA ALA A 10 0.07 4.80 10.39
C ALA A 10 -0.29 6.05 9.59
N GLU A 11 -0.34 7.22 10.23
CA GLU A 11 -0.58 8.50 9.57
C GLU A 11 0.46 8.80 8.48
N LEU A 12 1.75 8.56 8.76
CA LEU A 12 2.83 8.79 7.81
C LEU A 12 2.78 7.81 6.64
N ASN A 13 2.54 6.53 6.91
CA ASN A 13 2.42 5.50 5.88
C ASN A 13 1.21 5.73 4.99
N GLU A 14 0.08 6.14 5.57
CA GLU A 14 -1.12 6.51 4.81
C GLU A 14 -0.87 7.75 3.94
N LEU A 15 -0.17 8.77 4.44
CA LEU A 15 0.21 9.94 3.66
C LEU A 15 1.09 9.54 2.45
N CYS A 16 2.12 8.72 2.70
CA CYS A 16 3.00 8.19 1.65
C CYS A 16 2.22 7.40 0.59
N ARG A 17 1.28 6.55 1.03
CA ARG A 17 0.46 5.71 0.15
C ARG A 17 -0.55 6.52 -0.66
N ARG A 18 -1.19 7.53 -0.08
CA ARG A 18 -2.22 8.35 -0.76
C ARG A 18 -1.64 9.43 -1.68
N ALA A 19 -0.44 9.94 -1.38
CA ALA A 19 0.20 11.02 -2.13
C ALA A 19 1.66 10.70 -2.50
N PRO A 20 1.91 9.60 -3.25
CA PRO A 20 3.26 9.28 -3.72
C PRO A 20 3.80 10.42 -4.60
N GLY A 21 5.09 10.73 -4.46
CA GLY A 21 5.78 11.84 -5.12
C GLY A 21 5.76 13.15 -4.33
N LEU A 22 4.75 13.37 -3.48
CA LEU A 22 4.68 14.52 -2.57
C LEU A 22 5.11 14.15 -1.15
N ALA A 23 4.56 13.06 -0.62
CA ALA A 23 4.81 12.60 0.74
C ALA A 23 5.84 11.47 0.83
N GLY A 24 6.18 10.84 -0.29
CA GLY A 24 7.11 9.71 -0.36
C GLY A 24 7.49 9.39 -1.80
N ARG A 25 8.19 8.28 -2.02
CA ARG A 25 8.55 7.80 -3.36
C ARG A 25 7.81 6.50 -3.66
N LEU A 26 7.30 6.38 -4.87
CA LEU A 26 6.72 5.15 -5.38
C LEU A 26 7.75 4.41 -6.23
N TYR A 27 7.91 3.12 -5.95
CA TYR A 27 8.74 2.22 -6.74
C TYR A 27 7.90 1.03 -7.14
N LEU A 28 8.07 0.57 -8.38
CA LEU A 28 7.47 -0.66 -8.88
C LEU A 28 8.53 -1.75 -8.91
N THR A 29 8.19 -2.94 -8.42
CA THR A 29 9.02 -4.13 -8.62
C THR A 29 8.99 -4.52 -10.10
N GLU A 30 9.99 -5.29 -10.54
CA GLU A 30 10.09 -5.73 -11.94
C GLU A 30 8.81 -6.45 -12.41
N GLY A 31 8.22 -7.29 -11.55
CA GLY A 31 6.98 -8.00 -11.88
C GLY A 31 5.82 -7.07 -12.20
N VAL A 32 5.63 -5.99 -11.43
CA VAL A 32 4.58 -5.00 -11.72
C VAL A 32 4.97 -4.13 -12.92
N ALA A 33 6.23 -3.72 -13.01
CA ALA A 33 6.73 -2.88 -14.10
C ALA A 33 6.69 -3.56 -15.48
N ALA A 34 6.70 -4.90 -15.52
CA ALA A 34 6.58 -5.69 -16.75
C ALA A 34 5.12 -5.79 -17.28
N LEU A 35 4.11 -5.41 -16.49
CA LEU A 35 2.71 -5.47 -16.89
C LEU A 35 2.34 -4.36 -17.88
N PRO A 36 1.21 -4.48 -18.61
CA PRO A 36 0.66 -3.38 -19.39
C PRO A 36 0.45 -2.11 -18.54
N ALA A 37 0.64 -0.94 -19.14
CA ALA A 37 0.53 0.34 -18.42
C ALA A 37 -0.84 0.55 -17.75
N CYS A 38 -1.91 0.01 -18.33
CA CYS A 38 -3.25 0.04 -17.72
C CYS A 38 -3.30 -0.74 -16.41
N ASP A 39 -2.64 -1.89 -16.34
CA ASP A 39 -2.61 -2.75 -15.16
C ASP A 39 -1.71 -2.15 -14.08
N GLN A 40 -0.57 -1.59 -14.47
CA GLN A 40 0.29 -0.82 -13.57
C GLN A 40 -0.48 0.33 -12.91
N SER A 41 -1.20 1.13 -13.71
CA SER A 41 -2.01 2.24 -13.21
C SER A 41 -3.12 1.75 -12.28
N ALA A 42 -3.83 0.68 -12.64
CA ALA A 42 -4.90 0.12 -11.83
C ALA A 42 -4.40 -0.46 -10.51
N ILE A 43 -3.22 -1.11 -10.50
CA ILE A 43 -2.57 -1.60 -9.28
C ILE A 43 -2.17 -0.43 -8.38
N CYS A 44 -1.54 0.61 -8.95
CA CYS A 44 -1.17 1.81 -8.21
C CYS A 44 -2.39 2.49 -7.58
N GLU A 45 -3.48 2.66 -8.34
CA GLU A 45 -4.72 3.26 -7.83
C GLU A 45 -5.33 2.42 -6.69
N LYS A 46 -5.39 1.09 -6.85
CA LYS A 46 -5.87 0.19 -5.80
C LYS A 46 -5.03 0.30 -4.53
N ALA A 47 -3.70 0.38 -4.65
CA ALA A 47 -2.81 0.55 -3.51
C ALA A 47 -3.05 1.91 -2.82
N GLN A 48 -3.12 3.00 -3.58
CA GLN A 48 -3.36 4.36 -3.05
C GLN A 48 -4.69 4.47 -2.28
N ARG A 49 -5.71 3.72 -2.73
CA ARG A 49 -7.07 3.70 -2.16
C ARG A 49 -7.31 2.55 -1.18
N PHE A 50 -6.27 1.81 -0.79
CA PHE A 50 -6.43 0.67 0.09
C PHE A 50 -6.77 1.13 1.52
N GLU A 51 -7.92 0.65 2.03
CA GLU A 51 -8.45 0.96 3.37
C GLU A 51 -8.71 -0.29 4.21
N ASN A 52 -8.59 -1.50 3.62
CA ASN A 52 -9.01 -2.74 4.27
C ASN A 52 -7.95 -3.28 5.23
N PHE A 53 -7.54 -2.46 6.19
CA PHE A 53 -6.66 -2.85 7.30
C PHE A 53 -7.49 -3.56 8.35
N THR A 54 -7.17 -4.83 8.58
CA THR A 54 -7.82 -5.69 9.56
C THR A 54 -6.76 -6.24 10.51
N PRO A 55 -7.15 -6.73 11.70
CA PRO A 55 -6.19 -7.37 12.61
C PRO A 55 -5.44 -8.57 12.01
N ASP A 56 -5.94 -9.16 10.92
CA ASP A 56 -5.32 -10.28 10.22
C ASP A 56 -4.17 -9.83 9.28
N ASN A 57 -4.31 -8.68 8.61
CA ASN A 57 -3.30 -8.19 7.66
C ASN A 57 -2.44 -7.03 8.17
N ASP A 58 -2.85 -6.40 9.29
CA ASP A 58 -2.14 -5.31 9.93
C ASP A 58 -2.18 -5.49 11.47
N PRO A 59 -1.45 -6.49 12.01
CA PRO A 59 -1.47 -6.80 13.44
C PRO A 59 -0.85 -5.69 14.30
N TYR A 60 -0.05 -4.81 13.69
CA TYR A 60 0.63 -3.72 14.37
C TYR A 60 -0.12 -2.38 14.25
N GLY A 61 -1.07 -2.25 13.32
CA GLY A 61 -1.86 -1.03 13.13
C GLY A 61 -1.02 0.09 12.50
N GLU A 62 0.02 -0.25 11.74
CA GLU A 62 0.99 0.69 11.20
C GLU A 62 0.71 1.06 9.74
N HIS A 63 -0.24 0.38 9.10
CA HIS A 63 -0.64 0.62 7.70
C HIS A 63 0.56 0.57 6.72
N ASP A 64 1.61 -0.20 7.04
CA ASP A 64 2.90 -0.26 6.34
C ASP A 64 2.95 -1.34 5.25
N PHE A 65 2.08 -2.34 5.35
CA PHE A 65 1.97 -3.46 4.42
C PHE A 65 0.51 -3.69 4.00
N GLY A 66 0.31 -4.26 2.82
CA GLY A 66 -1.01 -4.59 2.31
C GLY A 66 -0.94 -5.60 1.18
N ALA A 67 -2.08 -6.19 0.87
CA ALA A 67 -2.21 -7.07 -0.29
C ALA A 67 -3.50 -6.77 -1.02
N LEU A 68 -3.44 -6.74 -2.35
CA LEU A 68 -4.58 -6.46 -3.22
C LEU A 68 -4.72 -7.53 -4.29
N THR A 69 -5.93 -7.73 -4.80
CA THR A 69 -6.17 -8.64 -5.92
C THR A 69 -6.31 -7.85 -7.22
N HIS A 70 -5.56 -8.25 -8.24
CA HIS A 70 -5.65 -7.71 -9.59
C HIS A 70 -5.63 -8.86 -10.60
N SER A 71 -6.64 -8.94 -11.46
CA SER A 71 -6.76 -9.98 -12.51
C SER A 71 -6.66 -11.43 -12.00
N GLY A 72 -7.19 -11.69 -10.80
CA GLY A 72 -7.13 -13.01 -10.16
C GLY A 72 -5.86 -13.27 -9.36
N GLU A 73 -4.83 -12.45 -9.54
CA GLU A 73 -3.55 -12.58 -8.85
C GLU A 73 -3.51 -11.71 -7.59
N LYS A 74 -2.83 -12.23 -6.55
CA LYS A 74 -2.57 -11.47 -5.32
C LYS A 74 -1.25 -10.72 -5.46
N ILE A 75 -1.32 -9.40 -5.33
CA ILE A 75 -0.18 -8.48 -5.36
C ILE A 75 0.12 -8.05 -3.92
N PHE A 76 1.40 -8.02 -3.57
CA PHE A 76 1.95 -7.63 -2.27
C PHE A 76 2.92 -6.46 -2.45
#